data_AF-A0A7V1WBY0-F1
#
_entry.id   AF-A0A7V1WBY0-F1
#
_cell.length_a   1.000
_cell.length_b   1.000
_cell.length_c   1.000
_cell.angle_alpha   90.00
_cell.angle_beta   90.00
_cell.angle_gamma   90.00
#
_symmetry.space_group_name_H-M   'P 1'
#
loop_
_entity.id
_entity.type
_entity.pdbx_description
1 polymer ?
#
loop_
_entity_poly.entity_id
_entity_poly.type
_entity_poly.pdbx_seq_one_letter_code
_entity_poly.pdbx_strand_id
1 'polypeptide(L)'
;MRILSLLLATAALAPAPPDHRGARFIGFRTFGAFAVSECQVPGAVLMTSREIDPGLPWDELVVSWNAEMPPETWLKVEARGVYPDRATRHYTLGLWSADPARHPRESVNGQADLDGDVKTDTLVLKRP
;
A
#
# COMPACT_ATOMS: atom_id res chain seq x y z
N MET A 1 62.91 -16.39 5.71
CA MET A 1 61.74 -16.68 4.86
C MET A 1 60.87 -15.43 4.81
N ARG A 2 60.83 -14.71 3.68
CA ARG A 2 60.05 -13.47 3.52
C ARG A 2 58.76 -13.81 2.77
N ILE A 3 57.61 -13.68 3.42
CA ILE A 3 56.30 -13.90 2.80
C ILE A 3 55.84 -12.59 2.19
N LEU A 4 55.54 -12.62 0.89
CA LEU A 4 54.94 -11.53 0.13
C LEU A 4 53.42 -11.67 0.24
N SER A 5 52.75 -10.68 0.83
CA SER A 5 51.28 -10.63 0.88
C SER A 5 50.75 -9.85 -0.34
N LEU A 6 49.90 -10.49 -1.12
CA LEU A 6 49.18 -9.87 -2.24
C LEU A 6 47.76 -9.55 -1.77
N LEU A 7 47.38 -8.27 -1.77
CA LEU A 7 46.02 -7.83 -1.49
C LEU A 7 45.30 -7.60 -2.83
N LEU A 8 44.28 -8.41 -3.13
CA LEU A 8 43.44 -8.22 -4.30
C LEU A 8 42.17 -7.45 -3.85
N ALA A 9 42.05 -6.19 -4.26
CA ALA A 9 40.85 -5.39 -4.00
C ALA A 9 39.90 -5.51 -5.19
N THR A 10 38.83 -6.29 -5.02
CA THR A 10 37.67 -6.28 -5.92
C THR A 10 36.80 -5.08 -5.59
N ALA A 11 36.84 -4.04 -6.44
CA ALA A 11 35.83 -2.99 -6.40
C ALA A 11 34.52 -3.56 -6.95
N ALA A 12 33.59 -3.93 -6.07
CA ALA A 12 32.22 -4.19 -6.47
C ALA A 12 31.62 -2.87 -6.95
N LEU A 13 31.21 -2.80 -8.22
CA LEU A 13 30.40 -1.70 -8.70
C LEU A 13 29.10 -1.73 -7.88
N ALA A 14 28.85 -0.70 -7.07
CA ALA A 14 27.56 -0.55 -6.43
C ALA A 14 26.49 -0.48 -7.54
N PRO A 15 25.39 -1.24 -7.44
CA PRO A 15 24.32 -1.12 -8.41
C PRO A 15 23.84 0.35 -8.44
N ALA A 16 23.55 0.85 -9.63
CA ALA A 16 22.95 2.17 -9.77
C ALA A 16 21.68 2.22 -8.91
N PRO A 17 21.43 3.33 -8.19
CA PRO A 17 20.22 3.47 -7.40
C PRO A 17 18.99 3.29 -8.31
N PRO A 18 17.91 2.67 -7.82
CA PRO A 18 16.71 2.47 -8.61
C PRO A 18 16.15 3.81 -9.08
N ASP A 19 15.97 3.97 -10.39
CA ASP A 19 15.29 5.12 -10.98
C ASP A 19 13.78 4.87 -10.96
N HIS A 20 13.09 5.53 -10.03
CA HIS A 20 11.65 5.41 -9.86
C HIS A 20 10.86 6.33 -10.80
N ARG A 21 11.49 7.26 -11.55
CA ARG A 21 10.79 8.25 -12.41
C ARG A 21 9.58 8.93 -11.75
N GLY A 22 9.61 9.10 -10.43
CA GLY A 22 8.53 9.68 -9.63
C GLY A 22 7.35 8.75 -9.30
N ALA A 23 7.39 7.45 -9.64
CA ALA A 23 6.33 6.49 -9.31
C ALA A 23 6.87 5.09 -8.99
N ARG A 24 6.18 4.35 -8.12
CA ARG A 24 6.52 2.95 -7.84
C ARG A 24 5.28 2.09 -7.75
N PHE A 25 5.34 0.93 -8.40
CA PHE A 25 4.35 -0.13 -8.25
C PHE A 25 4.80 -1.13 -7.18
N ILE A 26 3.90 -1.44 -6.25
CA ILE A 26 4.10 -2.46 -5.20
C ILE A 26 2.96 -3.45 -5.30
N GLY A 27 3.27 -4.66 -5.78
CA GLY A 27 2.26 -5.70 -6.02
C GLY A 27 2.21 -6.72 -4.89
N PHE A 28 1.00 -7.09 -4.48
CA PHE A 28 0.74 -8.21 -3.58
C PHE A 28 0.01 -9.31 -4.33
N ARG A 29 0.51 -10.55 -4.21
CA ARG A 29 -0.19 -11.75 -4.71
C ARG A 29 -0.86 -12.54 -3.60
N THR A 30 -0.37 -12.37 -2.37
CA THR A 30 -0.90 -13.01 -1.18
C THR A 30 -0.87 -11.99 -0.03
N PHE A 31 -1.79 -12.16 0.92
CA PHE A 31 -1.86 -11.36 2.14
C PHE A 31 -1.30 -12.11 3.37
N GLY A 32 -0.48 -13.15 3.15
CA GLY A 32 0.01 -14.00 4.25
C GLY A 32 0.92 -13.28 5.26
N ALA A 33 1.47 -12.13 4.88
CA ALA A 33 2.26 -11.26 5.76
C ALA A 33 1.42 -10.16 6.45
N PHE A 34 0.12 -10.06 6.16
CA PHE A 34 -0.76 -9.08 6.77
C PHE A 34 -1.23 -9.61 8.12
N ALA A 35 -1.23 -8.75 9.13
CA ALA A 35 -1.78 -9.08 10.43
C ALA A 35 -3.30 -9.23 10.30
N VAL A 36 -3.83 -10.38 10.73
CA VAL A 36 -5.27 -10.66 10.72
C VAL A 36 -5.83 -10.39 12.12
N SER A 37 -6.90 -9.61 12.18
CA SER A 37 -7.62 -9.30 13.42
C SER A 37 -9.13 -9.34 13.21
N GLU A 38 -9.87 -9.42 14.31
CA GLU A 38 -11.33 -9.38 14.27
C GLU A 38 -11.83 -8.03 13.73
N CYS A 39 -12.82 -8.09 12.83
CA CYS A 39 -13.52 -6.90 12.36
C CYS A 39 -14.77 -6.66 13.22
N GLN A 40 -15.16 -5.39 13.38
CA GLN A 40 -16.45 -5.02 13.97
C GLN A 40 -17.63 -5.55 13.12
N VAL A 41 -17.40 -5.86 11.85
CA VAL A 41 -18.41 -6.42 10.95
C VAL A 41 -18.46 -7.94 11.11
N PRO A 42 -19.60 -8.52 11.53
CA PRO A 42 -19.73 -9.97 11.69
C PRO A 42 -19.37 -10.73 10.40
N GLY A 43 -18.55 -11.77 10.54
CA GLY A 43 -18.10 -12.60 9.42
C GLY A 43 -17.00 -11.99 8.56
N ALA A 44 -16.57 -10.75 8.84
CA ALA A 44 -15.43 -10.13 8.18
C ALA A 44 -14.16 -10.21 9.05
N VAL A 45 -13.00 -10.14 8.40
CA VAL A 45 -11.69 -10.02 9.06
C VAL A 45 -11.01 -8.75 8.60
N LEU A 46 -10.24 -8.12 9.50
CA LEU A 46 -9.38 -7.00 9.16
C LEU A 46 -7.96 -7.52 8.88
N MET A 47 -7.46 -7.26 7.68
CA MET A 47 -6.10 -7.58 7.27
C MET A 47 -5.28 -6.30 7.15
N THR A 48 -4.26 -6.14 7.99
CA THR A 48 -3.44 -4.92 8.05
C THR A 48 -2.01 -5.23 7.61
N SER A 49 -1.52 -4.51 6.60
CA SER A 49 -0.11 -4.62 6.21
C SER A 49 0.80 -4.05 7.29
N ARG A 50 2.09 -4.45 7.26
CA ARG A 50 3.13 -3.57 7.81
C ARG A 50 3.18 -2.25 7.04
N GLU A 51 3.93 -1.28 7.56
CA GLU A 51 4.23 -0.07 6.79
C GLU A 51 4.93 -0.43 5.48
N ILE A 52 4.47 0.18 4.39
CA ILE A 52 4.98 -0.03 3.04
C ILE A 52 5.83 1.18 2.70
N ASP A 53 7.14 0.98 2.60
CA ASP A 53 8.07 2.02 2.17
C ASP A 53 8.27 1.95 0.63
N PRO A 54 7.75 2.94 -0.12
CA PRO A 54 7.96 3.01 -1.56
C PRO A 54 9.36 3.48 -1.93
N GLY A 55 10.23 3.92 -1.02
CA GLY A 55 11.59 4.34 -1.34
C GLY A 55 11.65 5.62 -2.18
N LEU A 56 10.56 6.38 -2.23
CA LEU A 56 10.47 7.71 -2.81
C LEU A 56 9.48 8.57 -1.99
N PRO A 57 9.65 9.91 -1.95
CA PRO A 57 8.61 10.82 -1.46
C PRO A 57 7.36 10.68 -2.33
N TRP A 58 6.17 10.58 -1.72
CA TRP A 58 4.93 10.36 -2.47
C TRP A 58 3.76 11.08 -1.80
N ASP A 59 2.92 11.71 -2.60
CA ASP A 59 1.67 12.32 -2.15
C ASP A 59 0.44 11.70 -2.81
N GLU A 60 0.60 10.90 -3.86
CA GLU A 60 -0.50 10.17 -4.51
C GLU A 60 -0.38 8.65 -4.35
N LEU A 61 -1.48 8.01 -3.96
CA LEU A 61 -1.61 6.54 -3.91
C LEU A 61 -2.85 6.11 -4.68
N VAL A 62 -2.64 5.30 -5.71
CA VAL A 62 -3.71 4.60 -6.43
C VAL A 62 -3.74 3.15 -5.95
N VAL A 63 -4.91 2.68 -5.52
CA VAL A 63 -5.09 1.27 -5.15
C VAL A 63 -5.86 0.55 -6.23
N SER A 64 -5.31 -0.59 -6.66
CA SER A 64 -5.86 -1.40 -7.74
C SER A 64 -5.80 -2.89 -7.37
N TRP A 65 -6.85 -3.63 -7.70
CA TRP A 65 -6.93 -5.06 -7.44
C TRP A 65 -7.73 -5.76 -8.54
N ASN A 66 -7.50 -7.07 -8.64
CA ASN A 66 -8.42 -7.99 -9.29
C ASN A 66 -8.94 -8.94 -8.21
N ALA A 67 -10.24 -9.18 -8.19
CA ALA A 67 -10.86 -10.07 -7.22
C ALA A 67 -11.84 -11.01 -7.91
N GLU A 68 -11.70 -12.30 -7.62
CA GLU A 68 -12.66 -13.35 -7.96
C GLU A 68 -13.02 -14.05 -6.65
N MET A 69 -14.26 -13.85 -6.20
CA MET A 69 -14.71 -14.35 -4.90
C MET A 69 -16.18 -14.75 -4.97
N PRO A 70 -16.66 -15.63 -4.06
CA PRO A 70 -18.07 -16.02 -4.02
C PRO A 70 -19.04 -14.83 -3.89
N PRO A 71 -20.31 -14.95 -4.35
CA PRO A 71 -21.27 -13.83 -4.36
C PRO A 71 -21.53 -13.17 -3.01
N GLU A 72 -21.36 -13.90 -1.91
CA GLU A 72 -21.56 -13.43 -0.53
C GLU A 72 -20.41 -12.58 0.01
N THR A 73 -19.35 -12.37 -0.78
CA THR A 73 -18.13 -11.69 -0.33
C THR A 73 -18.05 -10.26 -0.83
N TRP A 74 -17.39 -9.45 -0.02
CA TRP A 74 -17.10 -8.06 -0.32
C TRP A 74 -15.73 -7.68 0.24
N LEU A 75 -15.17 -6.60 -0.29
CA LEU A 75 -13.93 -5.98 0.17
C LEU A 75 -14.18 -4.50 0.45
N LYS A 76 -13.58 -4.01 1.52
CA LYS A 76 -13.35 -2.60 1.75
C LYS A 76 -11.84 -2.41 1.79
N VAL A 77 -11.32 -1.56 0.92
CA VAL A 77 -9.89 -1.27 0.87
C VAL A 77 -9.64 0.10 1.45
N GLU A 78 -8.80 0.17 2.47
CA GLU A 78 -8.43 1.40 3.15
C GLU A 78 -6.92 1.59 3.14
N ALA A 79 -6.49 2.86 3.10
CA ALA A 79 -5.10 3.24 3.21
C ALA A 79 -4.95 4.48 4.09
N ARG A 80 -3.76 4.69 4.63
CA ARG A 80 -3.39 5.91 5.35
C ARG A 80 -1.94 6.26 5.06
N GLY A 81 -1.64 7.56 5.00
CA GLY A 81 -0.26 8.05 5.05
C GLY A 81 0.31 7.89 6.45
N VAL A 82 1.60 7.57 6.53
CA VAL A 82 2.38 7.51 7.77
C VAL A 82 3.51 8.52 7.67
N TYR A 83 3.41 9.59 8.45
CA TYR A 83 4.46 10.61 8.58
C TYR A 83 5.38 10.28 9.77
N PRO A 84 6.60 10.86 9.83
CA PRO A 84 7.51 10.64 10.95
C PRO A 84 6.93 10.99 12.32
N ASP A 85 6.02 11.96 12.38
CA ASP A 85 5.40 12.45 13.61
C ASP A 85 4.04 11.79 13.93
N ARG A 86 3.30 11.34 12.91
CA ARG A 86 1.96 10.76 13.08
C ARG A 86 1.48 9.96 11.86
N ALA A 87 0.49 9.11 12.06
CA ALA A 87 -0.31 8.56 10.98
C ALA A 87 -1.54 9.43 10.72
N THR A 88 -1.95 9.50 9.45
CA THR A 88 -3.26 10.05 9.05
C THR A 88 -4.39 9.08 9.45
N ARG A 89 -5.64 9.51 9.31
CA ARG A 89 -6.77 8.58 9.40
C ARG A 89 -6.76 7.59 8.24
N HIS A 90 -7.51 6.51 8.35
CA HIS A 90 -7.77 5.66 7.20
C HIS A 90 -8.77 6.33 6.25
N TYR A 91 -8.44 6.27 4.96
CA TYR A 91 -9.27 6.70 3.84
C TYR A 91 -9.76 5.45 3.11
N THR A 92 -11.05 5.39 2.79
CA THR A 92 -11.62 4.28 2.01
C THR A 92 -11.39 4.52 0.53
N LEU A 93 -10.60 3.67 -0.11
CA LEU A 93 -10.24 3.80 -1.53
C LEU A 93 -11.11 2.95 -2.44
N GLY A 94 -11.84 1.99 -1.90
CA GLY A 94 -12.81 1.26 -2.68
C GLY A 94 -13.68 0.33 -1.85
N LEU A 95 -14.94 0.25 -2.26
CA LEU A 95 -15.85 -0.81 -1.89
C LEU A 95 -16.02 -1.72 -3.11
N TRP A 96 -15.94 -3.03 -2.90
CA TRP A 96 -16.08 -3.99 -3.98
C TRP A 96 -16.86 -5.21 -3.52
N SER A 97 -17.69 -5.74 -4.40
CA SER A 97 -18.37 -7.02 -4.22
C SER A 97 -18.54 -7.70 -5.57
N ALA A 98 -18.78 -9.01 -5.57
CA ALA A 98 -19.18 -9.73 -6.78
C ALA A 98 -20.65 -9.41 -7.17
N ASP A 99 -21.52 -9.17 -6.18
CA ASP A 99 -22.94 -8.82 -6.33
C ASP A 99 -23.24 -7.41 -5.76
N PRO A 100 -23.22 -6.36 -6.61
CA PRO A 100 -23.52 -4.98 -6.23
C PRO A 100 -24.90 -4.76 -5.59
N ALA A 101 -25.86 -5.67 -5.78
CA ALA A 101 -27.18 -5.58 -5.17
C ALA A 101 -27.16 -5.92 -3.67
N ARG A 102 -26.16 -6.68 -3.20
CA ARG A 102 -25.99 -7.05 -1.78
C ARG A 102 -25.00 -6.14 -1.06
N HIS A 103 -23.89 -5.83 -1.73
CA HIS A 103 -22.82 -5.00 -1.19
C HIS A 103 -22.32 -4.04 -2.27
N PRO A 104 -21.96 -2.79 -1.95
CA PRO A 104 -21.61 -1.80 -2.96
C PRO A 104 -20.34 -2.14 -3.74
N ARG A 105 -20.30 -1.66 -4.99
CA ARG A 105 -19.10 -1.61 -5.84
C ARG A 105 -18.92 -0.18 -6.34
N GLU A 106 -18.18 0.62 -5.58
CA GLU A 106 -18.06 2.06 -5.81
C GLU A 106 -16.83 2.69 -5.14
N SER A 107 -16.43 3.85 -5.64
CA SER A 107 -15.51 4.76 -4.96
C SER A 107 -16.26 5.58 -3.90
N VAL A 108 -15.64 5.82 -2.75
CA VAL A 108 -16.26 6.59 -1.66
C VAL A 108 -15.87 8.06 -1.77
N ASN A 109 -16.83 8.90 -2.16
CA ASN A 109 -16.63 10.34 -2.35
C ASN A 109 -16.66 11.14 -1.03
N GLY A 110 -16.20 12.39 -1.09
CA GLY A 110 -16.37 13.37 0.00
C GLY A 110 -15.39 13.22 1.17
N GLN A 111 -14.36 12.39 1.02
CA GLN A 111 -13.32 12.24 2.03
C GLN A 111 -12.25 13.32 1.82
N ALA A 112 -12.24 14.34 2.66
CA ALA A 112 -11.19 15.36 2.68
C ALA A 112 -10.98 15.90 4.10
N ASP A 113 -9.73 16.13 4.46
CA ASP A 113 -9.32 16.74 5.73
C ASP A 113 -8.00 17.51 5.55
N LEU A 114 -7.34 17.86 6.66
CA LEU A 114 -6.08 18.61 6.64
C LEU A 114 -4.90 17.77 6.13
N ASP A 115 -5.01 16.45 6.13
CA ASP A 115 -3.94 15.54 5.75
C ASP A 115 -4.07 15.06 4.29
N GLY A 116 -5.29 14.94 3.75
CA GLY A 116 -5.49 14.52 2.37
C GLY A 116 -6.94 14.56 1.87
N ASP A 117 -7.10 14.24 0.59
CA ASP A 117 -8.37 14.03 -0.10
C ASP A 117 -8.37 12.72 -0.89
N VAL A 118 -9.55 12.09 -0.99
CA VAL A 118 -9.75 10.94 -1.87
C VAL A 118 -10.49 11.40 -3.11
N LYS A 119 -9.79 11.33 -4.25
CA LYS A 119 -10.39 11.36 -5.59
C LYS A 119 -10.83 9.94 -5.95
N THR A 120 -11.38 9.73 -7.15
CA THR A 120 -11.73 8.38 -7.63
C THR A 120 -10.53 7.42 -7.51
N ASP A 121 -10.64 6.48 -6.57
CA ASP A 121 -9.67 5.45 -6.20
C ASP A 121 -8.22 5.95 -5.94
N THR A 122 -8.06 7.24 -5.67
CA THR A 122 -6.76 7.91 -5.50
C THR A 122 -6.74 8.72 -4.22
N LEU A 123 -5.86 8.35 -3.29
CA LEU A 123 -5.54 9.18 -2.14
C LEU A 123 -4.52 10.25 -2.57
N VAL A 124 -4.82 11.51 -2.28
CA VAL A 124 -3.94 12.66 -2.47
C VAL A 124 -3.65 13.29 -1.12
N LEU A 125 -2.43 13.12 -0.63
CA LEU A 125 -1.94 13.72 0.60
C LEU A 125 -1.53 15.17 0.38
N LYS A 126 -1.63 15.99 1.42
CA LYS A 126 -1.21 17.41 1.36
C LYS A 126 0.31 17.59 1.47
N ARG A 127 1.02 16.54 1.89
CA ARG A 127 2.47 16.50 2.03
C ARG A 127 2.99 15.12 1.65
N PRO A 128 4.13 15.04 0.93
CA PRO A 128 4.77 13.79 0.56
C PRO A 128 5.55 13.14 1.69
#